data_AF-A0A8T6X9M3-F1
#
_entry.id   AF-A0A8T6X9M3-F1
#
_cell.length_a   1.000
_cell.length_b   1.000
_cell.length_c   1.000
_cell.angle_alpha   90.00
_cell.angle_beta   90.00
_cell.angle_gamma   90.00
#
_symmetry.space_group_name_H-M   'P 1'
#
loop_
_entity.id
_entity.type
_entity.pdbx_description
1 polymer ?
#
loop_
_entity_poly.entity_id
_entity_poly.type
_entity_poly.pdbx_seq_one_letter_code
_entity_poly.pdbx_strand_id
1 'polypeptide(L)' 'MASPDISVELLGMTLETPFMLASGILGETGPSLLSVLEGGAAGVVTKSIGPEPRDGHPNPTVVTLDHSL' A
#
# COMPACT_ATOMS: atom_id res chain seq x y z
N MET A 1 -30.76 -1.63 5.37
CA MET A 1 -30.47 -1.02 4.05
C MET A 1 -29.28 -1.76 3.48
N ALA A 2 -29.30 -2.14 2.20
CA ALA A 2 -28.12 -2.73 1.57
C ALA A 2 -27.03 -1.65 1.41
N SER A 3 -25.79 -1.98 1.74
CA SER A 3 -24.64 -1.14 1.44
C SER A 3 -24.44 -1.04 -0.08
N PRO A 4 -23.99 0.12 -0.61
CA PRO A 4 -23.66 0.23 -2.03
C PRO A 4 -22.52 -0.72 -2.38
N ASP A 5 -22.61 -1.33 -3.57
CA ASP A 5 -21.52 -2.11 -4.14
C ASP A 5 -20.42 -1.15 -4.61
N ILE A 6 -19.22 -1.32 -4.06
CA ILE A 6 -18.03 -0.52 -4.36
C ILE A 6 -16.89 -1.38 -4.91
N SER A 7 -17.18 -2.62 -5.32
CA SER A 7 -16.20 -3.49 -5.94
C SER A 7 -15.66 -2.91 -7.25
N VAL A 8 -14.43 -3.28 -7.62
CA VAL A 8 -13.78 -2.81 -8.85
C VAL A 8 -13.11 -3.95 -9.61
N GLU A 9 -13.24 -3.92 -10.94
CA GLU A 9 -12.48 -4.79 -11.84
C GLU A 9 -11.17 -4.10 -12.24
N LEU A 10 -10.03 -4.68 -11.88
CA LEU A 10 -8.71 -4.14 -12.16
C LEU A 10 -7.80 -5.23 -12.71
N LEU A 11 -7.30 -5.05 -13.94
CA LEU A 11 -6.38 -5.99 -14.60
C LEU A 11 -6.91 -7.44 -14.66
N GLY A 12 -8.24 -7.61 -14.74
CA GLY A 12 -8.89 -8.93 -14.76
C GLY A 12 -9.05 -9.57 -13.37
N MET A 13 -8.83 -8.81 -12.30
CA MET A 13 -9.10 -9.21 -10.92
C MET A 13 -10.26 -8.40 -10.36
N THR A 14 -11.14 -9.06 -9.61
CA THR A 14 -12.17 -8.40 -8.81
C THR A 14 -11.60 -8.01 -7.45
N LEU A 15 -11.64 -6.72 -7.11
CA LEU A 15 -11.33 -6.22 -5.77
C LEU A 15 -12.63 -5.90 -5.04
N GLU A 16 -12.79 -6.39 -3.82
CA GLU A 16 -14.02 -6.20 -3.02
C GLU A 16 -14.28 -4.72 -2.66
N THR A 17 -13.22 -3.92 -2.61
CA THR A 17 -13.27 -2.47 -2.41
C THR A 17 -12.23 -1.78 -3.29
N PRO A 18 -12.31 -0.46 -3.53
CA PRO A 18 -11.32 0.26 -4.32
C PRO A 18 -10.09 0.65 -3.48
N PHE A 19 -10.00 0.21 -2.21
CA PHE A 19 -8.96 0.62 -1.29
C PHE A 19 -7.80 -0.38 -1.26
N MET A 20 -6.60 0.14 -1.48
CA MET A 20 -5.37 -0.63 -1.47
C MET A 20 -4.25 0.14 -0.76
N LEU A 21 -3.25 -0.59 -0.26
CA LEU A 21 -2.08 0.01 0.34
C LEU A 21 -1.21 0.71 -0.71
N ALA A 22 -0.91 1.99 -0.48
CA ALA A 22 0.03 2.74 -1.30
C ALA A 22 1.49 2.28 -1.08
N SER A 23 2.30 2.34 -2.13
CA SER A 23 3.72 1.98 -2.05
C SER A 23 4.48 2.91 -1.10
N GLY A 24 5.38 2.33 -0.29
CA GLY A 24 6.28 3.10 0.58
C GLY A 24 5.68 3.57 1.91
N ILE A 25 4.52 3.05 2.29
CA ILE A 25 3.97 3.16 3.65
C ILE A 25 4.37 1.92 4.46
N LEU A 26 3.96 0.75 3.97
CA LEU A 26 4.31 -0.57 4.45
C LEU A 26 4.48 -1.46 3.20
N GLY A 27 5.43 -2.39 3.19
CA GLY A 27 5.58 -3.31 2.05
C GLY A 27 7.02 -3.59 1.61
N GLU A 28 7.99 -3.44 2.51
CA GLU A 28 9.39 -3.83 2.30
C GLU A 28 9.59 -5.34 2.37
N THR A 29 8.67 -6.07 3.03
CA THR A 29 8.74 -7.52 3.22
C THR A 29 7.40 -8.18 2.93
N GLY A 30 7.44 -9.46 2.52
CA GLY A 30 6.24 -10.28 2.30
C GLY A 30 5.28 -10.31 3.51
N PRO A 31 5.76 -10.56 4.75
CA PRO A 31 4.92 -10.52 5.94
C PRO A 31 4.23 -9.17 6.17
N SER A 32 4.90 -8.05 5.88
CA SER A 32 4.30 -6.71 5.98
C SER A 32 3.19 -6.48 4.96
N LEU A 33 3.26 -7.10 3.78
CA LEU A 33 2.20 -7.02 2.78
C LEU A 33 1.01 -7.88 3.20
N LEU A 34 1.27 -9.09 3.71
CA LEU A 34 0.24 -10.01 4.17
C LEU A 34 -0.58 -9.42 5.32
N SER A 35 0.06 -8.79 6.31
CA SER A 35 -0.65 -8.21 7.45
C SER A 35 -1.61 -7.08 7.03
N VAL A 36 -1.31 -6.35 5.95
CA VAL A 36 -2.19 -5.30 5.43
C VAL A 36 -3.39 -5.89 4.70
N LEU A 37 -3.21 -6.98 3.95
CA LEU A 37 -4.31 -7.73 3.35
C LEU A 37 -5.23 -8.33 4.44
N GLU A 38 -4.65 -8.92 5.49
CA GLU A 38 -5.38 -9.42 6.66
C GLU A 38 -6.12 -8.29 7.41
N GLY A 39 -5.61 -7.05 7.31
CA GLY A 39 -6.26 -5.84 7.82
C GLY A 39 -7.42 -5.31 6.98
N GLY A 40 -7.76 -5.96 5.86
CA GLY A 40 -8.92 -5.62 5.03
C GLY A 40 -8.63 -4.74 3.82
N ALA A 41 -7.36 -4.52 3.46
CA ALA A 41 -7.05 -3.92 2.16
C ALA A 41 -7.42 -4.89 1.03
N ALA A 42 -8.04 -4.41 -0.04
CA ALA A 42 -8.38 -5.26 -1.18
C ALA A 42 -7.16 -5.55 -2.07
N GLY A 43 -6.08 -4.78 -1.91
CA GLY A 43 -4.81 -5.00 -2.59
C GLY A 43 -3.66 -4.27 -1.91
N VAL A 44 -2.44 -4.58 -2.33
CA VAL A 44 -1.22 -3.95 -1.82
C VAL A 44 -0.25 -3.63 -2.96
N VAL A 45 0.47 -2.52 -2.85
CA VAL A 45 1.56 -2.16 -3.77
C VAL A 45 2.88 -2.33 -3.04
N THR A 46 3.79 -3.13 -3.60
CA THR A 46 5.11 -3.35 -3.02
C THR A 46 5.95 -2.07 -3.06
N LYS A 47 7.03 -2.04 -2.28
CA LYS A 47 8.09 -1.06 -2.53
C LYS A 47 8.75 -1.32 -3.90
N SER A 48 9.37 -0.29 -4.47
CA SER A 48 10.22 -0.46 -5.65
C SER A 48 11.39 -1.38 -5.34
N ILE A 49 11.57 -2.44 -6.13
CA ILE A 49 12.66 -3.41 -5.98
C ILE A 49 13.61 -3.24 -7.16
N GLY A 50 14.85 -2.85 -6.86
CA GLY A 50 15.92 -2.75 -7.86
C GLY A 50 16.66 -4.09 -8.03
N PRO A 51 17.48 -4.22 -9.10
CA PRO A 51 18.29 -5.41 -9.33
C PRO A 51 19.41 -5.60 -8.29
N GLU A 52 19.84 -4.52 -7.65
CA GLU A 52 20.91 -4.52 -6.65
C GLU A 52 20.43 -3.85 -5.34
N PRO A 53 20.92 -4.32 -4.16
CA PRO A 53 20.62 -3.69 -2.88
C PRO A 53 21.07 -2.22 -2.82
N ARG A 54 20.35 -1.40 -2.06
CA ARG A 54 20.65 0.01 -1.83
C ARG A 54 20.57 0.33 -0.35
N ASP A 55 21.57 1.04 0.19
CA ASP A 55 21.59 1.44 1.61
C ASP A 55 20.52 2.49 1.98
N GLY A 56 19.87 3.09 0.97
CA GLY A 56 18.89 4.15 1.16
C GLY A 56 19.54 5.52 1.36
N HIS A 57 18.71 6.53 1.64
CA HIS A 57 19.17 7.89 1.92
C HIS A 57 19.42 8.06 3.43
N PRO A 58 20.45 8.83 3.84
CA PRO A 58 20.70 9.09 5.26
C PRO A 58 19.53 9.87 5.87
N ASN A 59 19.10 9.46 7.06
CA ASN A 59 18.01 10.12 7.78
C ASN A 59 18.39 11.52 8.28
N PRO A 60 17.41 12.45 8.39
CA PRO A 60 15.97 12.25 8.16
C PRO A 60 15.57 12.29 6.68
N THR A 61 14.79 11.30 6.25
CA THR A 61 14.26 11.20 4.87
C THR A 61 12.74 11.42 4.79
N VAL A 62 12.08 11.50 5.95
CA VAL A 62 10.65 11.76 6.11
C VAL A 62 10.50 12.81 7.19
N VAL A 63 9.67 13.81 6.94
CA VAL A 63 9.25 14.81 7.91
C VAL A 63 7.74 14.87 7.93
N THR A 64 7.16 14.92 9.12
CA THR A 64 5.72 15.16 9.28
C THR A 64 5.48 16.66 9.23
N LEU A 65 4.53 17.09 8.40
CA LEU A 65 4.11 18.49 8.33
C LEU A 65 2.72 18.63 8.95
N ASP A 66 2.53 19.69 9.73
CA ASP A 66 1.21 20.04 10.23
C ASP A 66 0.31 20.49 9.07
N HIS A 67 -0.93 20.03 9.07
CA HIS A 67 -1.90 20.31 8.01
C HIS A 67 -2.42 21.75 8.10
N SER A 68 -1.62 22.71 7.66
CA SER A 68 -2.04 24.12 7.48
C SER A 68 -1.23 24.89 6.42
N LEU A 69 -0.50 24.17 5.54
CA LEU A 69 0.10 24.71 4.31
C LEU A 69 -0.64 24.17 3.09
#